data_AF-A0A1A7Y774-F1
#
_entry.id   AF-A0A1A7Y774-F1
#
_cell.length_a   1.000
_cell.length_b   1.000
_cell.length_c   1.000
_cell.angle_alpha   90.00
_cell.angle_beta   90.00
_cell.angle_gamma   90.00
#
_symmetry.space_group_name_H-M   'P 1'
#
loop_
_entity.id
_entity.type
_entity.pdbx_description
1 polymer ?
#
loop_
_entity_poly.entity_id
_entity_poly.type
_entity_poly.pdbx_seq_one_letter_code
_entity_poly.pdbx_strand_id
1 'polypeptide(L)'
;PCPALRMKKLNWQKLPTRVVTDHQSLWTSTSSETVEPDYSSIEQLFCLPQTETKTTTRTKTETKELQISFIDAKKSLNLNIFLKHFRCSHEEFVS
;
A
#
# COMPACT_ATOMS: atom_id res chain seq x y z
N PRO A 1 12.13 14.13 -7.84
CA PRO A 1 12.53 12.76 -8.28
C PRO A 1 11.43 12.18 -9.18
N CYS A 2 11.78 11.32 -10.14
CA CYS A 2 10.82 10.56 -10.95
C CYS A 2 10.76 9.12 -10.41
N PRO A 3 9.57 8.54 -10.15
CA PRO A 3 9.47 7.17 -9.69
C PRO A 3 10.01 6.19 -10.75
N ALA A 4 10.69 5.14 -10.30
CA ALA A 4 11.19 4.04 -11.13
C ALA A 4 10.07 3.07 -11.56
N LEU A 5 9.03 2.94 -10.74
CA LEU A 5 7.89 2.06 -10.96
C LEU A 5 6.63 2.84 -11.36
N ARG A 6 5.73 2.16 -12.07
CA ARG A 6 4.46 2.75 -12.45
C ARG A 6 3.59 2.95 -11.21
N MET A 7 3.38 4.19 -10.80
CA MET A 7 2.61 4.56 -9.61
C MET A 7 1.09 4.44 -9.81
N LYS A 8 0.35 4.18 -8.73
CA LYS A 8 -1.11 4.40 -8.70
C LYS A 8 -1.42 5.87 -8.96
N LYS A 9 -2.47 6.13 -9.74
CA LYS A 9 -2.91 7.49 -10.06
C LYS A 9 -3.66 8.11 -8.88
N LEU A 10 -3.22 9.28 -8.43
CA LEU A 10 -4.02 10.14 -7.55
C LEU A 10 -5.10 10.83 -8.38
N ASN A 11 -6.38 10.61 -8.05
CA ASN A 11 -7.51 11.21 -8.75
C ASN A 11 -7.89 12.56 -8.13
N TRP A 12 -6.98 13.53 -8.22
CA TRP A 12 -7.20 14.90 -7.73
C TRP A 12 -7.55 15.85 -8.87
N GLN A 13 -8.29 16.90 -8.55
CA GLN A 13 -8.55 18.00 -9.47
C GLN A 13 -7.50 19.09 -9.27
N LYS A 14 -6.78 19.42 -10.34
CA LYS A 14 -5.79 20.50 -10.32
C LYS A 14 -6.51 21.84 -10.26
N LEU A 15 -6.00 22.76 -9.45
CA LEU A 15 -6.51 24.13 -9.43
C LEU A 15 -6.07 24.86 -10.72
N PRO A 16 -6.94 25.66 -11.36
CA PRO A 16 -6.52 26.50 -12.48
C PRO A 16 -5.45 27.49 -12.04
N THR A 17 -4.43 27.71 -12.88
CA THR A 17 -3.28 28.57 -12.55
C THR A 17 -3.68 29.98 -12.13
N ARG A 18 -4.69 30.55 -12.79
CA ARG A 18 -5.24 31.89 -12.47
C ARG A 18 -5.73 31.99 -11.03
N VAL A 19 -6.36 30.92 -10.52
CA VAL A 19 -6.90 30.90 -9.15
C VAL A 19 -5.78 30.84 -8.11
N VAL A 20 -4.63 30.24 -8.45
CA VAL A 20 -3.45 30.20 -7.58
C VAL A 20 -2.74 31.55 -7.55
N THR A 21 -2.73 32.31 -8.66
CA THR A 21 -1.94 33.55 -8.76
C THR A 21 -2.71 34.82 -8.42
N ASP A 22 -4.02 34.86 -8.70
CA ASP A 22 -4.82 36.10 -8.67
C ASP A 22 -5.55 36.30 -7.32
N HIS A 23 -5.68 35.23 -6.53
CA HIS A 23 -6.43 35.27 -5.27
C HIS A 23 -5.57 34.81 -4.09
N GLN A 24 -5.65 35.54 -2.97
CA GLN A 24 -5.06 35.09 -1.71
C GLN A 24 -5.78 33.83 -1.25
N SER A 25 -5.09 32.70 -1.29
CA SER A 25 -5.59 31.38 -0.91
C SER A 25 -4.57 30.63 -0.05
N LEU A 26 -4.99 29.51 0.55
CA LEU A 26 -4.05 28.66 1.32
C LEU A 26 -2.87 28.16 0.45
N TRP A 27 -3.05 28.07 -0.87
CA TRP A 27 -1.97 27.72 -1.81
C TRP A 27 -0.93 28.83 -1.99
N THR A 28 -1.30 30.10 -1.76
CA THR A 28 -0.37 31.25 -1.77
C THR A 28 0.22 31.55 -0.40
N SER A 29 -0.39 31.04 0.67
CA SER A 29 0.01 31.29 2.06
C SER A 29 0.89 30.17 2.62
N THR A 30 1.70 29.51 1.78
CA THR A 30 2.48 28.35 2.20
C THR A 30 3.52 28.74 3.25
N SER A 31 3.48 28.05 4.40
CA SER A 31 4.55 28.07 5.41
C SER A 31 5.86 27.59 4.79
N SER A 32 6.97 28.23 5.15
CA SER A 32 8.33 27.96 4.67
C SER A 32 8.91 26.60 5.12
N GLU A 33 8.20 25.84 5.94
CA GLU A 33 8.62 24.51 6.35
C GLU A 33 8.42 23.50 5.22
N THR A 34 9.47 23.32 4.43
CA THR A 34 9.53 22.28 3.40
C THR A 34 9.80 20.93 4.07
N VAL A 35 8.76 20.11 4.22
CA VAL A 35 8.91 18.71 4.64
C VAL A 35 9.21 17.87 3.40
N GLU A 36 10.37 17.23 3.36
CA GLU A 36 10.72 16.30 2.28
C GLU A 36 10.08 14.92 2.55
N PRO A 37 9.19 14.42 1.68
CA PRO A 37 8.63 13.08 1.83
C PRO A 37 9.67 12.00 1.55
N ASP A 38 9.55 10.85 2.20
CA ASP A 38 10.28 9.65 1.81
C ASP A 38 9.68 9.04 0.53
N TYR A 39 10.26 9.43 -0.61
CA TYR A 39 9.84 8.97 -1.93
C TYR A 39 10.04 7.45 -2.12
N SER A 40 11.00 6.83 -1.42
CA SER A 40 11.24 5.38 -1.50
C SER A 40 10.08 4.63 -0.86
N SER A 41 9.68 5.04 0.35
CA SER A 41 8.52 4.47 1.05
C SER A 41 7.22 4.67 0.26
N ILE A 42 7.02 5.86 -0.33
CA ILE A 42 5.83 6.14 -1.16
C ILE A 42 5.78 5.21 -2.38
N GLU A 43 6.91 5.00 -3.04
CA GLU A 43 6.99 4.13 -4.21
C GLU A 43 6.67 2.67 -3.86
N GLN A 44 7.25 2.13 -2.77
CA GLN A 44 6.97 0.77 -2.31
C GLN A 44 5.50 0.53 -1.96
N LEU A 45 4.83 1.53 -1.36
CA LEU A 45 3.45 1.41 -0.89
C LEU A 45 2.41 1.62 -2.01
N PHE A 46 2.71 2.47 -2.98
CA PHE A 46 1.73 2.93 -3.97
C PHE A 46 2.08 2.60 -5.43
N CYS A 47 3.17 1.89 -5.71
CA CYS A 47 3.41 1.35 -7.04
C CYS A 47 2.31 0.35 -7.44
N LEU A 48 2.04 0.27 -8.73
CA LEU A 48 1.24 -0.79 -9.30
C LEU A 48 2.04 -2.10 -9.25
N PRO A 49 1.39 -3.26 -9.08
CA PRO A 49 2.07 -4.54 -9.15
C PRO A 49 2.89 -4.61 -10.44
N GLN A 50 4.17 -4.96 -10.34
CA GLN A 50 4.97 -5.22 -11.52
C GLN A 50 4.37 -6.43 -12.21
N THR A 51 3.82 -6.23 -13.42
CA THR A 51 3.51 -7.34 -14.31
C THR A 51 4.84 -7.98 -14.69
N GLU A 52 5.25 -8.99 -13.92
CA GLU A 52 6.24 -9.95 -14.37
C GLU A 52 5.73 -10.51 -15.71
N THR A 53 6.29 -10.07 -16.83
CA THR A 53 6.30 -10.87 -18.06
C THR A 53 7.25 -12.03 -17.85
N LYS A 54 6.88 -12.92 -16.92
CA LYS A 54 7.42 -14.24 -16.74
C LYS A 54 6.20 -15.13 -16.56
N THR A 55 5.94 -15.94 -17.60
CA THR A 55 5.25 -17.23 -17.54
C THR A 55 4.10 -17.33 -16.55
N THR A 56 2.86 -17.38 -17.05
CA THR A 56 1.70 -18.08 -16.45
C THR A 56 1.94 -18.70 -15.07
N THR A 57 2.10 -17.85 -14.07
CA THR A 57 1.49 -18.02 -12.78
C THR A 57 0.38 -16.99 -12.84
N ARG A 58 -0.74 -17.31 -13.52
CA ARG A 58 -1.89 -17.84 -12.77
C ARG A 58 -1.54 -17.82 -11.28
N THR A 59 -2.31 -17.10 -10.51
CA THR A 59 -2.69 -17.63 -9.22
C THR A 59 -3.03 -19.13 -9.41
N LYS A 60 -2.01 -20.00 -9.35
CA LYS A 60 -1.98 -21.02 -8.32
C LYS A 60 -2.61 -20.23 -7.14
N THR A 61 -3.90 -20.37 -6.82
CA THR A 61 -4.39 -21.65 -6.29
C THR A 61 -3.15 -22.37 -5.84
N GLU A 62 -2.46 -21.75 -4.86
CA GLU A 62 -1.59 -22.46 -3.95
C GLU A 62 -2.32 -23.76 -3.84
N THR A 63 -1.69 -24.81 -4.37
CA THR A 63 -2.16 -26.17 -4.17
C THR A 63 -2.58 -26.11 -2.73
N LYS A 64 -3.90 -26.16 -2.48
CA LYS A 64 -4.38 -26.22 -1.11
C LYS A 64 -3.81 -27.56 -0.73
N GLU A 65 -2.57 -27.56 -0.23
CA GLU A 65 -2.08 -28.57 0.68
C GLU A 65 -3.30 -28.78 1.55
N LEU A 66 -3.82 -30.01 1.52
CA LEU A 66 -5.05 -30.36 2.20
C LEU A 66 -4.84 -30.03 3.67
N GLN A 67 -5.07 -28.76 4.01
CA GLN A 67 -4.68 -28.19 5.27
C GLN A 67 -5.81 -28.58 6.16
N ILE A 68 -5.57 -29.65 6.91
CA ILE A 68 -6.53 -30.15 7.86
C ILE A 68 -6.63 -29.10 8.95
N SER A 69 -7.72 -28.34 8.95
CA SER A 69 -8.05 -27.39 10.01
C SER A 69 -9.13 -28.00 10.88
N PHE A 70 -8.83 -28.16 12.16
CA PHE A 70 -9.82 -28.51 13.18
C PHE A 70 -10.66 -27.29 13.64
N ILE A 71 -10.27 -26.09 13.20
CA ILE A 71 -10.94 -24.84 13.55
C ILE A 71 -11.97 -24.51 12.47
N ASP A 72 -13.19 -24.17 12.90
CA ASP A 72 -14.24 -23.72 11.99
C ASP A 72 -13.88 -22.41 11.29
N ALA A 73 -14.52 -22.16 10.14
CA ALA A 73 -14.20 -21.01 9.29
C ALA A 73 -14.32 -19.66 10.01
N LYS A 74 -15.29 -19.50 10.93
CA LYS A 74 -15.49 -18.24 11.65
C LYS A 74 -14.35 -18.00 12.66
N LYS A 75 -14.01 -19.02 13.44
CA LYS A 75 -12.89 -18.94 14.38
C LYS A 75 -11.56 -18.77 13.64
N SER A 76 -11.35 -19.48 12.55
CA SER A 76 -10.14 -19.38 11.72
C SER A 76 -9.95 -17.96 11.15
N LEU A 77 -11.01 -17.35 10.63
CA LEU A 77 -10.97 -15.96 10.15
C LEU A 77 -10.59 -14.98 11.26
N ASN A 78 -11.25 -15.09 12.42
CA ASN A 78 -10.98 -14.22 13.57
C ASN A 78 -9.53 -14.34 14.05
N LEU A 79 -9.01 -15.58 14.11
CA LEU A 79 -7.60 -15.84 14.45
C LEU A 79 -6.66 -15.22 13.43
N ASN A 80 -6.92 -15.37 12.13
CA ASN A 80 -6.06 -14.79 11.09
C ASN A 80 -6.00 -13.26 11.18
N ILE A 81 -7.15 -12.61 11.38
CA ILE A 81 -7.22 -11.16 11.58
C ILE A 81 -6.40 -10.75 12.81
N PHE A 82 -6.61 -11.42 13.94
CA PHE A 82 -5.89 -11.15 15.19
C PHE A 82 -4.38 -11.30 15.02
N LEU A 83 -3.92 -12.43 14.47
CA LEU A 83 -2.50 -12.74 14.30
C LEU A 83 -1.78 -11.80 13.33
N LYS A 84 -2.47 -11.32 12.29
CA LYS A 84 -1.88 -10.40 11.29
C LYS A 84 -1.39 -9.08 11.89
N HIS A 85 -1.89 -8.68 13.07
CA HIS A 85 -1.46 -7.46 13.75
C HIS A 85 -0.06 -7.57 14.37
N PHE A 86 0.37 -8.77 14.75
CA PHE A 86 1.63 -8.97 15.49
C PHE A 86 2.87 -8.87 14.59
N ARG A 87 2.73 -9.12 13.28
CA ARG A 87 3.81 -9.01 12.29
C ARG A 87 5.11 -9.74 12.68
N CYS A 88 5.00 -10.79 13.48
CA CYS A 88 6.11 -11.62 13.95
C CYS A 88 5.86 -13.11 13.65
N SER A 89 6.89 -13.92 13.82
CA SER A 89 6.79 -15.37 13.71
C SER A 89 6.08 -15.99 14.92
N HIS A 90 5.64 -17.25 14.78
CA HIS A 90 5.01 -17.98 15.88
C HIS A 90 5.96 -18.16 17.08
N GLU A 91 7.24 -18.41 16.81
CA GLU A 91 8.25 -18.57 17.86
C GLU A 91 8.40 -17.29 18.69
N GLU A 92 8.47 -16.12 18.03
CA GLU A 92 8.52 -14.81 18.69
C GLU A 92 7.21 -14.46 19.40
N PHE A 93 6.07 -14.96 18.92
CA PHE A 93 4.76 -14.68 19.51
C PHE A 93 4.50 -15.48 20.79
N VAL A 94 5.04 -16.70 20.89
CA VAL A 94 4.82 -17.61 22.03
C VAL A 94 5.92 -17.51 23.10
N SER A 95 7.04 -16.88 22.77
CA SER A 95 8.11 -16.54 23.73
C SER A 95 7.67 -15.48 24.74
#